data_AF-A0A1W9QJX9-F1
#
_entry.id   AF-A0A1W9QJX9-F1
#
_cell.length_a   1.000
_cell.length_b   1.000
_cell.length_c   1.000
_cell.angle_alpha   90.00
_cell.angle_beta   90.00
_cell.angle_gamma   90.00
#
_symmetry.space_group_name_H-M   'P 1'
#
loop_
_entity.id
_entity.type
_entity.pdbx_description
1 polymer ?
#
loop_
_entity_poly.entity_id
_entity_poly.type
_entity_poly.pdbx_seq_one_letter_code
_entity_poly.pdbx_strand_id
1 'polypeptide(L)'
;MLELKFKINKIYLYAQIIKHAKFLGKQDKILEIRLWEKSKIAYSIISGVYYNRIAPKTALESSTIKKFSKNLSKNIKLTERILGKELNSKEFRKIYQETEDYKIKAEKQWRQNKKQALKHLRDITGLKLPNTALSVCLVHPALCDGRYWRNINIITWGHSEDWQNYTTVYLCHEIMHFLTKDYVGDKKILHALIELACDNELRIRLNQDGKYFKEGRFRVGHKSLQKIEKQILSQWRQYLQSREKNKENFFTFFKKMDNKK
;
A
#
# COMPACT_ATOMS: atom_id res chain seq x y z
N MET A 1 20.65 3.85 -0.89
CA MET A 1 19.90 2.58 -1.04
C MET A 1 18.41 2.91 -1.04
N LEU A 2 17.51 2.03 -1.49
CA LEU A 2 16.07 2.30 -1.42
C LEU A 2 15.63 2.47 0.04
N GLU A 3 15.00 3.59 0.35
CA GLU A 3 14.51 3.96 1.70
C GLU A 3 13.00 4.15 1.72
N LEU A 4 12.37 3.87 2.87
CA LEU A 4 10.96 4.16 3.11
C LEU A 4 10.83 5.23 4.19
N LYS A 5 10.04 6.26 3.91
CA LYS A 5 9.72 7.36 4.84
C LYS A 5 8.27 7.25 5.28
N PHE A 6 8.06 6.79 6.51
CA PHE A 6 6.72 6.59 7.06
C PHE A 6 6.16 7.91 7.62
N LYS A 7 4.89 8.17 7.31
CA LYS A 7 4.16 9.35 7.79
C LYS A 7 2.68 9.02 7.95
N ILE A 8 2.00 9.75 8.81
CA ILE A 8 0.54 9.71 8.89
C ILE A 8 0.04 11.07 8.42
N ASN A 9 -0.84 11.06 7.42
CA ASN A 9 -1.58 12.25 7.01
C ASN A 9 -2.93 12.22 7.71
N LYS A 10 -3.15 13.12 8.67
CA LYS A 10 -4.39 13.18 9.47
C LYS A 10 -5.64 13.28 8.60
N ILE A 11 -5.59 14.07 7.52
CA ILE A 11 -6.76 14.25 6.65
C ILE A 11 -6.99 13.00 5.80
N TYR A 12 -5.92 12.38 5.29
CA TYR A 12 -6.05 11.12 4.54
C TYR A 12 -6.57 9.99 5.43
N LEU A 13 -6.06 9.88 6.66
CA LEU A 13 -6.54 8.93 7.66
C LEU A 13 -8.03 9.17 7.94
N TYR A 14 -8.44 10.41 8.17
CA TYR A 14 -9.85 10.77 8.35
C TYR A 14 -10.69 10.35 7.14
N ALA A 15 -10.23 10.66 5.92
CA ALA A 15 -10.94 10.27 4.70
C ALA A 15 -11.07 8.74 4.54
N GLN A 16 -10.03 7.97 4.87
CA GLN A 16 -10.13 6.50 4.86
C GLN A 16 -11.12 6.01 5.92
N ILE A 17 -11.13 6.60 7.12
CA ILE A 17 -12.11 6.25 8.17
C ILE A 17 -13.54 6.44 7.66
N ILE A 18 -13.84 7.59 7.05
CA ILE A 18 -15.18 7.88 6.51
C ILE A 18 -15.54 6.91 5.38
N LYS A 19 -14.61 6.65 4.46
CA LYS A 19 -14.84 5.73 3.33
C LYS A 19 -15.09 4.29 3.79
N HIS A 20 -14.53 3.91 4.94
CA HIS A 20 -14.53 2.57 5.49
C HIS A 20 -15.19 2.55 6.88
N ALA A 21 -16.30 3.27 7.09
CA ALA A 21 -16.95 3.49 8.39
C ALA A 21 -17.70 2.25 8.96
N LYS A 22 -17.07 1.08 8.89
CA LYS A 22 -17.57 -0.21 9.40
C LYS A 22 -16.47 -1.04 10.06
N PHE A 23 -15.23 -0.59 10.02
CA PHE A 23 -14.06 -1.40 10.41
C PHE A 23 -13.50 -1.04 11.80
N LEU A 24 -13.79 0.17 12.31
CA LEU A 24 -13.27 0.65 13.61
C LEU A 24 -14.35 0.68 14.71
N GLY A 25 -15.53 0.12 14.42
CA GLY A 25 -16.59 -0.12 15.40
C GLY A 25 -17.53 1.07 15.61
N LYS A 26 -17.52 1.66 16.81
CA LYS A 26 -18.40 2.79 17.16
C LYS A 26 -17.79 4.14 16.77
N GLN A 27 -16.46 4.25 16.74
CA GLN A 27 -15.75 5.53 16.63
C GLN A 27 -15.81 6.09 15.20
N ASP A 28 -15.61 5.25 14.19
CA ASP A 28 -15.74 5.61 12.77
C ASP A 28 -17.18 6.00 12.42
N LYS A 29 -18.18 5.25 12.91
CA LYS A 29 -19.59 5.61 12.74
C LYS A 29 -19.94 6.98 13.33
N ILE A 30 -19.41 7.30 14.52
CA ILE A 30 -19.63 8.62 15.14
C ILE A 30 -19.04 9.72 14.26
N LEU A 31 -17.83 9.54 13.74
CA LEU A 31 -17.18 10.53 12.85
C LEU A 31 -17.94 10.68 11.52
N GLU A 32 -18.43 9.58 10.95
CA GLU A 32 -19.24 9.56 9.73
C GLU A 32 -20.55 10.32 9.89
N ILE A 33 -21.35 9.96 10.89
CA ILE A 33 -22.65 10.59 11.18
C ILE A 33 -22.46 12.08 11.48
N ARG A 34 -21.50 12.42 12.35
CA ARG A 34 -21.21 13.81 12.72
C ARG A 34 -20.79 14.66 11.52
N LEU A 35 -20.01 14.10 10.59
CA LEU A 35 -19.63 14.81 9.37
C LEU A 35 -20.84 15.02 8.45
N TRP A 36 -21.67 14.00 8.27
CA TRP A 36 -22.89 14.07 7.47
C TRP A 36 -23.87 15.12 7.98
N GLU A 37 -24.10 15.13 9.30
CA GLU A 37 -24.98 16.09 9.98
C GLU A 37 -24.46 17.53 9.88
N LYS A 38 -23.13 17.72 10.01
CA LYS A 38 -22.51 19.06 9.90
C LYS A 38 -22.54 19.61 8.47
N SER A 39 -22.28 18.78 7.47
CA SER A 39 -22.34 19.18 6.07
C SER A 39 -22.29 17.99 5.12
N LYS A 40 -23.41 17.74 4.43
CA LYS A 40 -23.48 16.77 3.32
C LYS A 40 -22.44 17.06 2.23
N ILE A 41 -22.16 18.35 1.96
CA ILE A 41 -21.14 18.76 0.99
C ILE A 41 -19.73 18.34 1.46
N ALA A 42 -19.37 18.64 2.70
CA ALA A 42 -18.07 18.22 3.25
C ALA A 42 -17.94 16.70 3.26
N TYR A 43 -19.01 15.99 3.65
CA TYR A 43 -19.07 14.54 3.56
C TYR A 43 -18.80 14.04 2.14
N SER A 44 -19.52 14.54 1.13
CA SER A 44 -19.34 14.14 -0.27
C SER A 44 -17.93 14.43 -0.77
N ILE A 45 -17.32 15.55 -0.35
CA ILE A 45 -15.93 15.89 -0.71
C ILE A 45 -14.95 14.89 -0.09
N ILE A 46 -15.10 14.57 1.19
CA ILE A 46 -14.16 13.71 1.95
C ILE A 46 -14.31 12.23 1.58
N SER A 47 -15.54 11.73 1.51
CA SER A 47 -15.85 10.34 1.12
C SER A 47 -15.60 10.07 -0.37
N GLY A 48 -15.65 11.12 -1.20
CA GLY A 48 -15.50 11.02 -2.64
C GLY A 48 -14.12 10.56 -3.11
N VAL A 49 -14.07 10.07 -4.35
CA VAL A 49 -12.84 9.59 -5.04
C VAL A 49 -11.74 10.67 -5.10
N TYR A 50 -12.14 11.94 -5.09
CA TYR A 50 -11.24 13.09 -5.22
C TYR A 50 -10.26 13.22 -4.04
N TYR A 51 -10.77 13.16 -2.81
CA TYR A 51 -9.90 13.21 -1.62
C TYR A 51 -9.00 11.98 -1.54
N ASN A 52 -9.50 10.80 -1.92
CA ASN A 52 -8.73 9.57 -1.90
C ASN A 52 -7.55 9.55 -2.90
N ARG A 53 -7.63 10.31 -4.00
CA ARG A 53 -6.54 10.43 -4.99
C ARG A 53 -5.55 11.55 -4.69
N ILE A 54 -5.99 12.59 -3.98
CA ILE A 54 -5.21 13.80 -3.74
C ILE A 54 -4.62 13.82 -2.34
N ALA A 55 -5.31 13.28 -1.34
CA ALA A 55 -4.87 13.37 0.04
C ALA A 55 -3.60 12.57 0.40
N PRO A 56 -3.25 11.44 -0.27
CA PRO A 56 -1.92 10.88 -0.06
C PRO A 56 -0.81 11.87 -0.49
N LYS A 57 -1.09 12.70 -1.51
CA LYS A 57 -0.19 13.76 -2.02
C LYS A 57 -0.07 14.94 -1.06
N THR A 58 -1.11 15.27 -0.29
CA THR A 58 -1.18 16.50 0.54
C THR A 58 -0.39 16.41 1.84
N ALA A 59 0.85 15.91 1.76
CA ALA A 59 1.90 16.41 2.65
C ALA A 59 2.38 17.83 2.26
N LEU A 60 1.82 18.46 1.21
CA LEU A 60 2.30 19.72 0.67
C LEU A 60 1.13 20.67 0.36
N GLU A 61 0.97 21.63 1.28
CA GLU A 61 0.35 22.95 1.11
C GLU A 61 -1.15 23.06 0.76
N SER A 62 -1.83 23.91 1.54
CA SER A 62 -3.15 24.50 1.26
C SER A 62 -3.27 25.14 -0.14
N SER A 63 -2.15 25.37 -0.83
CA SER A 63 -2.08 25.91 -2.19
C SER A 63 -2.65 24.98 -3.27
N THR A 64 -2.56 23.65 -3.10
CA THR A 64 -3.08 22.69 -4.09
C THR A 64 -4.60 22.69 -4.13
N ILE A 65 -5.23 22.86 -2.97
CA ILE A 65 -6.68 23.00 -2.82
C ILE A 65 -7.14 24.35 -3.44
N LYS A 66 -6.37 25.43 -3.27
CA LYS A 66 -6.67 26.76 -3.84
C LYS A 66 -6.65 26.79 -5.38
N LYS A 67 -5.80 25.98 -6.02
CA LYS A 67 -5.62 26.03 -7.49
C LYS A 67 -6.80 25.48 -8.29
N PHE A 68 -7.66 24.66 -7.67
CA PHE A 68 -8.65 23.87 -8.41
C PHE A 68 -10.05 24.47 -8.49
N SER A 69 -10.32 25.67 -7.94
CA SER A 69 -11.58 26.35 -8.24
C SER A 69 -11.62 27.82 -7.82
N LYS A 70 -12.32 28.66 -8.59
CA LYS A 70 -12.83 29.94 -8.10
C LYS A 70 -14.16 29.78 -7.33
N ASN A 71 -15.02 28.79 -7.68
CA ASN A 71 -16.35 28.56 -7.05
C ASN A 71 -16.43 27.43 -6.00
N LEU A 72 -15.54 26.43 -6.02
CA LEU A 72 -15.42 25.40 -4.95
C LEU A 72 -14.78 25.99 -3.68
N SER A 73 -14.20 27.20 -3.75
CA SER A 73 -13.44 27.84 -2.67
C SER A 73 -14.23 28.00 -1.37
N LYS A 74 -15.53 28.31 -1.43
CA LYS A 74 -16.40 28.41 -0.24
C LYS A 74 -16.64 27.03 0.40
N ASN A 75 -17.03 26.04 -0.40
CA ASN A 75 -17.29 24.67 0.08
C ASN A 75 -16.02 23.98 0.59
N ILE A 76 -14.88 24.25 -0.05
CA ILE A 76 -13.55 23.84 0.41
C ILE A 76 -13.23 24.47 1.76
N LYS A 77 -13.34 25.81 1.90
CA LYS A 77 -13.04 26.50 3.16
C LYS A 77 -13.95 26.02 4.29
N LEU A 78 -15.22 25.76 3.99
CA LEU A 78 -16.16 25.14 4.92
C LEU A 78 -15.68 23.74 5.32
N THR A 79 -15.28 22.92 4.36
CA THR A 79 -14.76 21.56 4.59
C THR A 79 -13.49 21.59 5.44
N GLU A 80 -12.54 22.48 5.15
CA GLU A 80 -11.31 22.68 5.94
C GLU A 80 -11.64 23.08 7.39
N ARG A 81 -12.60 23.99 7.58
CA ARG A 81 -13.06 24.40 8.92
C ARG A 81 -13.70 23.25 9.68
N ILE A 82 -14.55 22.45 9.03
CA ILE A 82 -15.18 21.27 9.63
C ILE A 82 -14.11 20.24 9.99
N LEU A 83 -13.21 19.92 9.07
CA LEU A 83 -12.08 19.01 9.31
C LEU A 83 -11.21 19.49 10.47
N GLY A 84 -10.90 20.78 10.57
CA GLY A 84 -10.15 21.31 11.71
C GLY A 84 -10.78 21.00 13.06
N LYS A 85 -12.12 20.95 13.14
CA LYS A 85 -12.83 20.52 14.36
C LYS A 85 -12.82 19.00 14.52
N GLU A 86 -13.08 18.25 13.44
CA GLU A 86 -13.13 16.78 13.48
C GLU A 86 -11.78 16.15 13.83
N LEU A 87 -10.69 16.68 13.29
CA LEU A 87 -9.32 16.23 13.59
C LEU A 87 -8.91 16.49 15.05
N ASN A 88 -9.66 17.32 15.77
CA ASN A 88 -9.48 17.59 17.19
C ASN A 88 -10.51 16.88 18.06
N SER A 89 -11.42 16.09 17.50
CA SER A 89 -12.41 15.32 18.26
C SER A 89 -11.77 14.19 19.07
N LYS A 90 -12.42 13.75 20.15
CA LYS A 90 -11.95 12.65 21.00
C LYS A 90 -11.84 11.34 20.21
N GLU A 91 -12.80 11.08 19.33
CA GLU A 91 -12.86 9.87 18.51
C GLU A 91 -11.70 9.82 17.51
N PHE A 92 -11.44 10.92 16.79
CA PHE A 92 -10.32 10.95 15.86
C PHE A 92 -8.96 10.88 16.57
N ARG A 93 -8.79 11.60 17.69
CA ARG A 93 -7.52 11.54 18.45
C ARG A 93 -7.18 10.12 18.91
N LYS A 94 -8.20 9.34 19.30
CA LYS A 94 -8.01 7.93 19.66
C LYS A 94 -7.51 7.10 18.48
N ILE A 95 -8.21 7.15 17.33
CA ILE A 95 -7.79 6.42 16.12
C ILE A 95 -6.40 6.87 15.64
N TYR A 96 -6.12 8.17 15.74
CA TYR A 96 -4.82 8.74 15.37
C TYR A 96 -3.69 8.21 16.27
N GLN A 97 -3.91 8.14 17.60
CA GLN A 97 -2.93 7.57 18.52
C GLN A 97 -2.67 6.08 18.24
N GLU A 98 -3.73 5.29 18.02
CA GLU A 98 -3.60 3.87 17.63
C GLU A 98 -2.82 3.72 16.32
N THR A 99 -2.98 4.68 15.39
CA THR A 99 -2.25 4.71 14.12
C THR A 99 -0.77 5.10 14.31
N GLU A 100 -0.45 6.04 15.21
CA GLU A 100 0.93 6.38 15.57
C GLU A 100 1.65 5.20 16.24
N ASP A 101 0.98 4.47 17.13
CA ASP A 101 1.52 3.26 17.75
C ASP A 101 1.79 2.18 16.69
N TYR A 102 0.90 2.02 15.71
CA TYR A 102 1.10 1.15 14.57
C TYR A 102 2.28 1.59 13.69
N LYS A 103 2.44 2.89 13.44
CA LYS A 103 3.59 3.44 12.69
C LYS A 103 4.92 3.06 13.34
N ILE A 104 5.05 3.18 14.65
CA ILE A 104 6.27 2.79 15.38
C ILE A 104 6.59 1.31 15.14
N LYS A 105 5.58 0.44 15.17
CA LYS A 105 5.75 -1.01 14.91
C LYS A 105 6.17 -1.28 13.46
N ALA A 106 5.51 -0.65 12.50
CA ALA A 106 5.83 -0.78 11.07
C ALA A 106 7.26 -0.29 10.75
N GLU A 107 7.64 0.87 11.28
CA GLU A 107 9.00 1.43 11.14
C GLU A 107 10.06 0.51 11.76
N LYS A 108 9.78 -0.02 12.96
CA LYS A 108 10.68 -0.95 13.64
C LYS A 108 10.88 -2.23 12.83
N GLN A 109 9.79 -2.85 12.38
CA GLN A 109 9.84 -4.08 11.58
C GLN A 109 10.59 -3.84 10.26
N TRP A 110 10.27 -2.76 9.55
CA TRP A 110 10.99 -2.39 8.33
C TRP A 110 12.48 -2.20 8.60
N ARG A 111 12.86 -1.42 9.62
CA ARG A 111 14.27 -1.17 9.94
C ARG A 111 15.04 -2.46 10.23
N GLN A 112 14.43 -3.39 10.96
CA GLN A 112 15.03 -4.68 11.29
C GLN A 112 15.22 -5.55 10.03
N ASN A 113 14.24 -5.59 9.15
CA ASN A 113 14.24 -6.52 8.02
C ASN A 113 14.82 -5.94 6.72
N LYS A 114 14.86 -4.61 6.55
CA LYS A 114 15.14 -3.92 5.28
C LYS A 114 16.35 -4.47 4.55
N LYS A 115 17.49 -4.64 5.24
CA LYS A 115 18.73 -5.10 4.61
C LYS A 115 18.55 -6.48 3.98
N GLN A 116 17.95 -7.42 4.73
CA GLN A 116 17.72 -8.79 4.27
C GLN A 116 16.59 -8.86 3.24
N ALA A 117 15.48 -8.16 3.46
CA ALA A 117 14.36 -8.13 2.54
C ALA A 117 14.75 -7.57 1.16
N LEU A 118 15.50 -6.47 1.12
CA LEU A 118 15.99 -5.90 -0.14
C LEU A 118 17.07 -6.76 -0.81
N LYS A 119 17.87 -7.51 -0.04
CA LYS A 119 18.78 -8.51 -0.57
C LYS A 119 17.99 -9.64 -1.23
N HIS A 120 17.05 -10.27 -0.52
CA HIS A 120 16.21 -11.34 -1.06
C HIS A 120 15.41 -10.88 -2.27
N LEU A 121 14.83 -9.67 -2.24
CA LEU A 121 14.09 -9.14 -3.39
C LEU A 121 14.99 -9.02 -4.63
N ARG A 122 16.23 -8.57 -4.45
CA ARG A 122 17.24 -8.55 -5.53
C ARG A 122 17.61 -9.97 -5.97
N ASP A 123 17.74 -10.90 -5.03
CA ASP A 123 18.07 -12.31 -5.29
C ASP A 123 16.91 -13.08 -5.96
N ILE A 124 15.68 -12.62 -5.80
CA ILE A 124 14.50 -13.21 -6.45
C ILE A 124 14.35 -12.61 -7.85
N THR A 125 14.43 -11.29 -7.97
CA THR A 125 14.03 -10.57 -9.19
C THR A 125 15.19 -10.27 -10.16
N GLY A 126 16.43 -10.26 -9.66
CA GLY A 126 17.59 -9.80 -10.42
C GLY A 126 17.58 -8.30 -10.74
N LEU A 127 16.66 -7.53 -10.13
CA LEU A 127 16.54 -6.10 -10.39
C LEU A 127 17.53 -5.27 -9.56
N LYS A 128 18.09 -4.23 -10.17
CA LYS A 128 18.85 -3.21 -9.44
C LYS A 128 17.87 -2.33 -8.67
N LEU A 129 18.08 -2.20 -7.35
CA LEU A 129 17.28 -1.32 -6.51
C LEU A 129 17.80 0.12 -6.62
N PRO A 130 16.95 1.10 -6.94
CA PRO A 130 17.37 2.48 -7.10
C PRO A 130 17.79 3.11 -5.75
N ASN A 131 18.66 4.11 -5.82
CA ASN A 131 19.00 4.95 -4.67
C ASN A 131 17.96 6.08 -4.52
N THR A 132 16.80 5.77 -3.96
CA THR A 132 15.69 6.73 -3.80
C THR A 132 14.91 6.48 -2.52
N ALA A 133 14.07 7.43 -2.12
CA ALA A 133 13.16 7.29 -0.98
C ALA A 133 11.70 7.30 -1.45
N LEU A 134 10.91 6.33 -0.99
CA LEU A 134 9.46 6.31 -1.17
C LEU A 134 8.76 6.75 0.11
N SER A 135 7.70 7.54 -0.02
CA SER A 135 6.84 7.86 1.13
C SER A 135 5.83 6.74 1.36
N VAL A 136 5.68 6.32 2.61
CA VAL A 136 4.62 5.41 3.07
C VAL A 136 3.66 6.20 3.93
N CYS A 137 2.44 6.41 3.44
CA CYS A 137 1.37 7.10 4.15
C CYS A 137 0.55 6.05 4.89
N LEU A 138 0.74 5.96 6.20
CA LEU A 138 0.08 4.98 7.04
C LEU A 138 -1.35 5.40 7.38
N VAL A 139 -2.21 4.40 7.43
CA VAL A 139 -3.58 4.48 7.96
C VAL A 139 -3.78 3.43 9.04
N HIS A 140 -4.90 3.48 9.74
CA HIS A 140 -5.18 2.54 10.81
C HIS A 140 -5.19 1.08 10.29
N PRO A 141 -4.54 0.12 10.98
CA PRO A 141 -4.33 -1.25 10.48
C PRO A 141 -5.62 -2.03 10.17
N ALA A 142 -6.72 -1.71 10.85
CA ALA A 142 -8.02 -2.34 10.58
C ALA A 142 -8.71 -1.86 9.29
N LEU A 143 -8.17 -0.86 8.60
CA LEU A 143 -8.75 -0.34 7.34
C LEU A 143 -8.34 -1.16 6.11
N CYS A 144 -7.39 -2.09 6.24
CA CYS A 144 -6.91 -2.99 5.18
C CYS A 144 -6.55 -2.26 3.88
N ASP A 145 -5.75 -1.19 3.97
CA ASP A 145 -5.25 -0.44 2.82
C ASP A 145 -3.83 -0.90 2.44
N GLY A 146 -3.60 -1.04 1.14
CA GLY A 146 -2.32 -1.45 0.57
C GLY A 146 -2.30 -1.08 -0.91
N ARG A 147 -1.55 -0.03 -1.26
CA ARG A 147 -1.47 0.45 -2.64
C ARG A 147 -0.30 1.38 -2.90
N TYR A 148 0.38 1.16 -4.02
CA TYR A 148 1.28 2.09 -4.65
C TYR A 148 0.55 3.02 -5.64
N TRP A 149 0.67 4.32 -5.43
CA TRP A 149 0.09 5.38 -6.26
C TRP A 149 1.11 5.92 -7.27
N ARG A 150 1.11 5.35 -8.49
CA ARG A 150 2.09 5.68 -9.56
C ARG A 150 2.21 7.18 -9.86
N ASN A 151 1.11 7.91 -9.87
CA ASN A 151 1.05 9.33 -10.21
C ASN A 151 1.71 10.25 -9.18
N ILE A 152 1.92 9.79 -7.95
CA ILE A 152 2.47 10.59 -6.85
C ILE A 152 3.66 9.90 -6.15
N ASN A 153 4.02 8.69 -6.58
CA ASN A 153 5.08 7.85 -6.01
C ASN A 153 4.96 7.66 -4.48
N ILE A 154 3.75 7.35 -3.99
CA ILE A 154 3.47 7.11 -2.57
C ILE A 154 2.86 5.72 -2.39
N ILE A 155 3.25 5.03 -1.34
CA ILE A 155 2.58 3.82 -0.86
C ILE A 155 1.59 4.24 0.23
N THR A 156 0.34 3.78 0.16
CA THR A 156 -0.60 3.84 1.29
C THR A 156 -0.69 2.46 1.91
N TRP A 157 -0.65 2.40 3.25
CA TRP A 157 -0.52 1.12 3.96
C TRP A 157 -1.22 1.14 5.32
N GLY A 158 -1.97 0.09 5.61
CA GLY A 158 -2.58 -0.16 6.91
C GLY A 158 -3.24 -1.54 6.92
N HIS A 159 -2.60 -2.51 7.57
CA HIS A 159 -3.11 -3.88 7.66
C HIS A 159 -2.79 -4.49 9.03
N SER A 160 -3.56 -5.47 9.47
CA SER A 160 -3.18 -6.32 10.60
C SER A 160 -1.95 -7.17 10.28
N GLU A 161 -1.11 -7.40 11.29
CA GLU A 161 0.00 -8.35 11.21
C GLU A 161 -0.55 -9.77 11.39
N ASP A 162 -0.98 -10.38 10.30
CA ASP A 162 -1.57 -11.73 10.33
C ASP A 162 -0.51 -12.81 10.56
N TRP A 163 0.75 -12.54 10.21
CA TRP A 163 1.88 -13.44 10.37
C TRP A 163 3.21 -12.66 10.45
N GLN A 164 4.31 -13.34 10.78
CA GLN A 164 5.60 -12.69 11.03
C GLN A 164 6.15 -11.96 9.79
N ASN A 165 6.59 -10.72 9.96
CA ASN A 165 7.13 -9.89 8.87
C ASN A 165 6.11 -9.48 7.79
N TYR A 166 4.81 -9.54 8.09
CA TYR A 166 3.72 -9.20 7.16
C TYR A 166 3.92 -7.84 6.50
N THR A 167 4.05 -6.78 7.30
CA THR A 167 4.26 -5.42 6.77
C THR A 167 5.48 -5.34 5.86
N THR A 168 6.60 -5.97 6.23
CA THR A 168 7.82 -5.92 5.40
C THR A 168 7.60 -6.54 4.03
N VAL A 169 6.99 -7.72 3.98
CA VAL A 169 6.75 -8.44 2.72
C VAL A 169 5.85 -7.62 1.80
N TYR A 170 4.74 -7.10 2.33
CA TYR A 170 3.79 -6.36 1.52
C TYR A 170 4.27 -4.94 1.17
N LEU A 171 5.11 -4.30 1.99
CA LEU A 171 5.81 -3.10 1.53
C LEU A 171 6.75 -3.40 0.36
N CYS A 172 7.38 -4.57 0.33
CA CYS A 172 8.15 -5.01 -0.84
C CYS A 172 7.26 -5.31 -2.06
N HIS A 173 6.05 -5.84 -1.86
CA HIS A 173 5.04 -5.97 -2.93
C HIS A 173 4.75 -4.61 -3.57
N GLU A 174 4.49 -3.57 -2.76
CA GLU A 174 4.23 -2.23 -3.26
C GLU A 174 5.48 -1.57 -3.88
N ILE A 175 6.68 -1.88 -3.36
CA ILE A 175 7.94 -1.49 -4.01
C ILE A 175 8.04 -2.13 -5.39
N MET A 176 7.60 -3.38 -5.59
CA MET A 176 7.61 -4.00 -6.91
C MET A 176 6.69 -3.26 -7.88
N HIS A 177 5.50 -2.83 -7.45
CA HIS A 177 4.66 -1.95 -8.27
C HIS A 177 5.34 -0.63 -8.65
N PHE A 178 6.18 -0.06 -7.78
CA PHE A 178 7.03 1.08 -8.11
C PHE A 178 8.12 0.72 -9.14
N LEU A 179 8.83 -0.40 -8.96
CA LEU A 179 9.91 -0.83 -9.84
C LEU A 179 9.42 -1.23 -11.24
N THR A 180 8.20 -1.75 -11.34
CA THR A 180 7.59 -2.19 -12.60
C THR A 180 6.64 -1.15 -13.18
N LYS A 181 6.59 0.06 -12.62
CA LYS A 181 5.54 1.05 -12.96
C LYS A 181 5.52 1.38 -14.44
N ASP A 182 6.67 1.50 -15.09
CA ASP A 182 6.78 1.93 -16.49
C ASP A 182 6.68 0.78 -17.50
N TYR A 183 6.40 -0.43 -17.01
CA TYR A 183 6.32 -1.61 -17.84
C TYR A 183 4.94 -1.73 -18.53
N VAL A 184 4.96 -2.08 -19.83
CA VAL A 184 3.76 -2.29 -20.67
C VAL A 184 3.57 -3.79 -20.92
N GLY A 185 2.36 -4.31 -20.65
CA GLY A 185 2.00 -5.72 -20.82
C GLY A 185 0.75 -6.08 -20.02
N ASP A 186 0.46 -7.37 -19.88
CA ASP A 186 -0.68 -7.81 -19.07
C ASP A 186 -0.49 -7.54 -17.58
N LYS A 187 -1.36 -6.69 -17.04
CA LYS A 187 -1.37 -6.31 -15.63
C LYS A 187 -1.65 -7.47 -14.68
N LYS A 188 -2.46 -8.47 -15.07
CA LYS A 188 -2.75 -9.65 -14.26
C LYS A 188 -1.55 -10.58 -14.19
N ILE A 189 -0.85 -10.79 -15.31
CA ILE A 189 0.38 -11.60 -15.31
C ILE A 189 1.46 -10.88 -14.48
N LEU A 190 1.62 -9.56 -14.67
CA LEU A 190 2.58 -8.79 -13.90
C LEU A 190 2.28 -8.86 -12.40
N HIS A 191 1.02 -8.71 -12.00
CA HIS A 191 0.62 -8.80 -10.60
C HIS A 191 0.85 -10.22 -10.06
N ALA A 192 0.49 -11.28 -10.81
CA ALA A 192 0.77 -12.66 -10.40
C ALA A 192 2.27 -12.91 -10.19
N LEU A 193 3.15 -12.34 -11.02
CA LEU A 193 4.60 -12.43 -10.81
C LEU A 193 5.07 -11.65 -9.59
N ILE A 194 4.47 -10.50 -9.29
CA ILE A 194 4.77 -9.74 -8.06
C ILE A 194 4.37 -10.56 -6.83
N GLU A 195 3.21 -11.22 -6.83
CA GLU A 195 2.78 -12.10 -5.72
C GLU A 195 3.69 -13.34 -5.58
N LEU A 196 4.11 -13.95 -6.69
CA LEU A 196 5.10 -15.04 -6.64
C LEU A 196 6.45 -14.57 -6.09
N ALA A 197 6.89 -13.35 -6.45
CA ALA A 197 8.15 -12.80 -5.97
C ALA A 197 8.11 -12.35 -4.50
N CYS A 198 7.04 -11.67 -4.08
CA CYS A 198 6.94 -11.06 -2.77
C CYS A 198 6.17 -11.95 -1.79
N ASP A 199 4.87 -12.11 -2.02
CA ASP A 199 3.97 -12.82 -1.13
C ASP A 199 4.39 -14.29 -0.92
N ASN A 200 5.02 -14.91 -1.92
CA ASN A 200 5.55 -16.27 -1.83
C ASN A 200 7.05 -16.31 -1.52
N GLU A 201 7.90 -15.99 -2.49
CA GLU A 201 9.35 -16.19 -2.36
C GLU A 201 9.99 -15.33 -1.26
N LEU A 202 9.72 -14.02 -1.25
CA LEU A 202 10.30 -13.13 -0.23
C LEU A 202 9.81 -13.51 1.17
N ARG A 203 8.50 -13.77 1.34
CA ARG A 203 7.94 -14.23 2.63
C ARG A 203 8.67 -15.48 3.11
N ILE A 204 8.73 -16.52 2.28
CA ILE A 204 9.31 -17.81 2.68
C ILE A 204 10.79 -17.65 3.04
N ARG A 205 11.56 -16.87 2.26
CA ARG A 205 12.99 -16.64 2.56
C ARG A 205 13.19 -15.80 3.81
N LEU A 206 12.36 -14.79 4.04
CA LEU A 206 12.47 -13.89 5.18
C LEU A 206 12.03 -14.57 6.49
N ASN A 207 11.01 -15.43 6.43
CA ASN A 207 10.50 -16.18 7.58
C ASN A 207 11.19 -17.54 7.78
N GLN A 208 11.97 -17.99 6.78
CA GLN A 208 12.63 -19.30 6.76
C GLN A 208 11.67 -20.51 6.84
N ASP A 209 10.38 -20.27 6.61
CA ASP A 209 9.31 -21.27 6.61
C ASP A 209 8.17 -20.80 5.69
N GLY A 210 7.26 -21.71 5.39
CA GLY A 210 6.04 -21.44 4.64
C GLY A 210 5.93 -22.25 3.36
N LYS A 211 4.73 -22.23 2.77
CA LYS A 211 4.43 -22.89 1.50
C LYS A 211 3.86 -21.88 0.53
N TYR A 212 4.03 -22.12 -0.77
CA TYR A 212 3.36 -21.31 -1.77
C TYR A 212 1.85 -21.25 -1.51
N PHE A 213 1.28 -20.04 -1.62
CA PHE A 213 -0.13 -19.71 -1.44
C PHE A 213 -0.70 -19.87 -0.01
N LYS A 214 0.13 -20.20 1.00
CA LYS A 214 -0.31 -20.41 2.40
C LYS A 214 0.74 -20.02 3.45
N GLU A 215 0.29 -19.38 4.53
CA GLU A 215 1.05 -19.10 5.76
C GLU A 215 0.23 -19.55 6.98
N GLY A 216 0.59 -20.68 7.61
CA GLY A 216 -0.27 -21.32 8.60
C GLY A 216 -1.72 -21.52 8.10
N ARG A 217 -2.68 -20.85 8.77
CA ARG A 217 -4.11 -20.85 8.39
C ARG A 217 -4.48 -19.81 7.33
N PHE A 218 -3.58 -18.88 7.01
CA PHE A 218 -3.84 -17.76 6.12
C PHE A 218 -3.57 -18.15 4.67
N ARG A 219 -4.46 -17.71 3.78
CA ARG A 219 -4.23 -17.75 2.33
C ARG A 219 -3.40 -16.53 1.96
N VAL A 220 -2.42 -16.74 1.08
CA VAL A 220 -1.49 -15.72 0.61
C VAL A 220 -1.78 -15.40 -0.86
N GLY A 221 -1.74 -14.12 -1.22
CA GLY A 221 -2.04 -13.60 -2.57
C GLY A 221 -3.53 -13.54 -2.92
N HIS A 222 -3.87 -12.88 -4.02
CA HIS A 222 -5.24 -12.73 -4.49
C HIS A 222 -5.79 -14.05 -5.05
N LYS A 223 -6.96 -14.48 -4.54
CA LYS A 223 -7.66 -15.68 -5.03
C LYS A 223 -7.90 -15.67 -6.55
N SER A 224 -8.13 -14.50 -7.14
CA SER A 224 -8.35 -14.32 -8.58
C SER A 224 -7.10 -14.53 -9.43
N LEU A 225 -5.90 -14.39 -8.85
CA LEU A 225 -4.62 -14.55 -9.55
C LEU A 225 -4.03 -15.95 -9.41
N GLN A 226 -4.45 -16.73 -8.40
CA GLN A 226 -3.96 -18.10 -8.17
C GLN A 226 -4.04 -19.04 -9.38
N LYS A 227 -5.02 -18.86 -10.27
CA LYS A 227 -5.07 -19.64 -11.52
C LYS A 227 -3.86 -19.34 -12.41
N ILE A 228 -3.56 -18.06 -12.61
CA ILE A 228 -2.43 -17.59 -13.43
C ILE A 228 -1.11 -18.00 -12.75
N GLU A 229 -0.99 -17.76 -11.45
CA GLU A 229 0.21 -18.12 -10.67
C GLU A 229 0.54 -19.62 -10.79
N LYS A 230 -0.47 -20.50 -10.68
CA LYS A 230 -0.27 -21.95 -10.83
C LYS A 230 0.12 -22.34 -12.26
N GLN A 231 -0.41 -21.67 -13.28
CA GLN A 231 -0.06 -21.93 -14.68
C GLN A 231 1.40 -21.59 -14.99
N ILE A 232 1.93 -20.52 -14.38
CA ILE A 232 3.32 -20.06 -14.61
C ILE A 232 4.32 -20.60 -13.58
N LEU A 233 3.86 -21.35 -12.57
CA LEU A 233 4.67 -21.75 -11.42
C LEU A 233 5.88 -22.61 -11.79
N SER A 234 5.73 -23.52 -12.77
CA SER A 234 6.83 -24.38 -13.21
C SER A 234 7.96 -23.55 -13.83
N GLN A 235 7.59 -22.62 -14.71
CA GLN A 235 8.50 -21.70 -15.37
C GLN A 235 9.12 -20.72 -14.36
N TRP A 236 8.35 -20.27 -13.37
CA TRP A 236 8.84 -19.43 -12.28
C TRP A 236 9.92 -20.15 -11.46
N ARG A 237 9.73 -21.44 -11.13
CA ARG A 237 10.75 -22.24 -10.44
C ARG A 237 12.01 -22.42 -11.29
N GLN A 238 11.86 -22.67 -12.59
CA GLN A 238 13.00 -22.73 -13.52
C GLN A 238 13.75 -21.40 -13.59
N TYR A 239 13.02 -20.28 -13.62
CA TYR A 239 13.59 -18.94 -13.55
C TYR A 239 14.44 -18.77 -12.29
N LEU A 240 13.92 -19.11 -11.11
CA LEU A 240 14.66 -18.99 -9.85
C LEU A 240 15.95 -19.83 -9.82
N GLN A 241 15.92 -21.05 -10.38
CA GLN A 241 17.08 -21.95 -10.41
C GLN A 241 18.17 -21.52 -11.41
N SER A 242 17.76 -20.92 -12.53
CA SER A 242 18.66 -20.64 -13.65
C SER A 242 19.10 -19.18 -13.75
N ARG A 243 18.53 -18.30 -12.93
CA ARG A 243 18.74 -16.84 -12.94
C ARG A 243 20.21 -16.43 -12.98
N GLU A 244 21.03 -16.98 -12.08
CA GLU A 244 22.45 -16.61 -11.99
C GLU A 244 23.27 -17.11 -13.17
N LYS A 245 22.87 -18.25 -13.76
CA LYS A 245 23.53 -18.83 -14.92
C LYS A 245 23.15 -18.14 -16.22
N ASN A 246 21.88 -17.74 -16.36
CA ASN A 246 21.32 -17.23 -17.61
C ASN A 246 21.26 -15.68 -17.68
N LYS A 247 21.68 -14.98 -16.62
CA LYS A 247 21.53 -13.51 -16.47
C LYS A 247 20.08 -13.03 -16.70
N GLU A 248 19.10 -13.93 -16.54
CA GLU A 248 17.69 -13.60 -16.71
C GLU A 248 17.22 -12.75 -15.52
N ASN A 249 16.45 -11.71 -15.78
CA ASN A 249 15.84 -10.89 -14.73
C ASN A 249 14.30 -10.92 -14.84
N PHE A 250 13.66 -10.32 -13.85
CA PHE A 250 12.21 -10.28 -13.73
C PHE A 250 11.51 -9.76 -14.99
N PHE A 251 12.08 -8.75 -15.67
CA PHE A 251 11.48 -8.17 -16.88
C PHE A 251 11.58 -9.10 -18.08
N THR A 252 12.73 -9.74 -18.29
CA THR A 252 12.89 -10.72 -19.37
C THR A 252 11.98 -11.93 -19.17
N PHE A 253 11.81 -12.37 -17.91
CA PHE A 253 10.88 -13.45 -17.58
C PHE A 253 9.43 -13.02 -17.83
N PHE A 254 9.05 -11.81 -17.41
CA PHE A 254 7.71 -11.27 -17.66
C PHE A 254 7.36 -11.24 -19.15
N LYS A 255 8.26 -10.76 -20.03
CA LYS A 255 8.04 -10.78 -21.50
C LYS A 255 7.70 -12.18 -22.01
N LYS A 256 8.43 -13.19 -21.55
CA LYS A 256 8.21 -14.59 -21.97
C LYS A 256 6.83 -15.09 -21.55
N MET A 257 6.34 -14.68 -20.40
CA MET A 257 5.01 -15.08 -19.92
C MET A 257 3.89 -14.31 -20.62
N ASP A 258 4.10 -13.03 -20.90
CA ASP A 258 3.11 -12.19 -21.58
C ASP A 258 2.88 -12.61 -23.04
N ASN A 259 3.94 -13.06 -23.73
CA ASN A 259 3.89 -13.50 -25.13
C ASN A 259 3.32 -14.92 -25.33
N LYS A 260 3.04 -15.68 -24.26
CA LYS A 260 2.51 -17.06 -24.35
C LYS A 260 0.99 -17.15 -24.33
N LYS A 261 0.32 -16.05 -24.64
CA LYS A 261 -1.12 -15.99 -24.86
C LYS A 261 -1.46 -16.34 -26.28
#